data_AF-A0A1V6WWE8-F1
#
_entry.id   AF-A0A1V6WWE8-F1
#
_cell.length_a   1.000
_cell.length_b   1.000
_cell.length_c   1.000
_cell.angle_alpha   90.00
_cell.angle_beta   90.00
_cell.angle_gamma   90.00
#
_symmetry.space_group_name_H-M   'P 1'
#
loop_
_entity.id
_entity.type
_entity.pdbx_description
1 polymer ?
#
loop_
_entity_poly.entity_id
_entity_poly.type
_entity_poly.pdbx_seq_one_letter_code
_entity_poly.pdbx_strand_id
1 'polypeptide(L)'
;MFLDPLPADAKLSILFRAECSSNTSFREGYLCARKRDKSPPSRKDFDDHLSWNQKPTRFLSFGTWRRAMQQRKILEDEGRVDIVVIAVWVEGLAGVYSAEEAASRLEYIDTGLGPRKSPHYEEYLVEGGIAADEYRILAVFEGGGLEHDAVFEYPSYRIQATIPSLCFLGRRSSYALEDIEHEIYSHSGVRDDMKRDVLVEAITGNQLFFPTLRYKYPGQSENLAHHRTKSITNQGCRKT
;
A
#
# COMPACT_ATOMS: atom_id res chain seq x y z
N MET A 1 20.31 11.97 -17.50
CA MET A 1 20.00 10.76 -16.70
C MET A 1 18.49 10.70 -16.59
N PHE A 2 17.87 9.67 -17.16
CA PHE A 2 16.42 9.45 -17.06
C PHE A 2 16.12 8.70 -15.76
N LEU A 3 14.94 8.92 -15.18
CA LEU A 3 14.40 8.13 -14.09
C LEU A 3 13.34 7.21 -14.68
N ASP A 4 13.55 5.91 -14.56
CA ASP A 4 12.70 4.91 -15.18
C ASP A 4 11.62 4.45 -14.19
N PRO A 5 10.40 4.15 -14.64
CA PRO A 5 9.40 3.52 -13.80
C PRO A 5 9.90 2.19 -13.26
N LEU A 6 9.39 1.78 -12.10
CA LEU A 6 9.67 0.46 -11.55
C LEU A 6 9.27 -0.64 -12.57
N PRO A 7 10.09 -1.69 -12.72
CA PRO A 7 9.68 -2.87 -13.46
C PRO A 7 8.58 -3.62 -12.69
N ALA A 8 7.85 -4.50 -13.38
CA ALA A 8 6.66 -5.14 -12.81
C ALA A 8 6.95 -6.02 -11.57
N ASP A 9 8.13 -6.65 -11.53
CA ASP A 9 8.60 -7.51 -10.44
C ASP A 9 9.07 -6.73 -9.20
N ALA A 10 9.40 -5.44 -9.36
CA ALA A 10 9.79 -4.56 -8.25
C ALA A 10 8.61 -3.75 -7.67
N LYS A 11 7.42 -3.82 -8.27
CA LYS A 11 6.23 -3.12 -7.76
C LYS A 11 5.55 -3.94 -6.68
N LEU A 12 5.22 -3.27 -5.59
CA LEU A 12 4.22 -3.78 -4.65
C LEU A 12 2.87 -3.90 -5.36
N SER A 13 2.05 -4.90 -5.04
CA SER A 13 0.69 -5.00 -5.60
C SER A 13 -0.25 -3.93 -5.05
N ILE A 14 0.02 -3.45 -3.83
CA ILE A 14 -0.81 -2.46 -3.13
C ILE A 14 0.06 -1.33 -2.58
N LEU A 15 -0.43 -0.11 -2.75
CA LEU A 15 0.11 1.10 -2.12
C LEU A 15 -0.97 1.80 -1.30
N PHE A 16 -0.54 2.60 -0.33
CA PHE A 16 -1.41 3.31 0.60
C PHE A 16 -1.12 4.81 0.60
N ARG A 17 -2.15 5.61 0.89
CA ARG A 17 -2.02 7.06 1.04
C ARG A 17 -2.92 7.56 2.16
N ALA A 18 -2.37 8.35 3.07
CA ALA A 18 -3.14 9.07 4.07
C ALA A 18 -3.34 10.53 3.62
N GLU A 19 -4.57 11.02 3.64
CA GLU A 19 -4.91 12.42 3.35
C GLU A 19 -6.23 12.84 4.01
N CYS A 20 -6.55 14.13 4.02
CA CYS A 20 -7.89 14.58 4.40
C CYS A 20 -8.88 14.36 3.25
N SER A 21 -10.09 13.88 3.55
CA SER A 21 -11.16 13.67 2.55
C SER A 21 -11.57 14.95 1.80
N SER A 22 -11.38 16.12 2.44
CA SER A 22 -11.60 17.44 1.84
C SER A 22 -10.51 17.86 0.86
N ASN A 23 -9.42 17.10 0.75
CA ASN A 23 -8.32 17.42 -0.15
C ASN A 23 -8.76 17.27 -1.61
N THR A 24 -8.40 18.26 -2.43
CA THR A 24 -8.73 18.31 -3.86
C THR A 24 -8.24 17.13 -4.68
N SER A 25 -7.21 16.39 -4.20
CA SER A 25 -6.71 15.20 -4.89
C SER A 25 -7.68 14.03 -4.82
N PHE A 26 -8.52 13.92 -3.80
CA PHE A 26 -9.48 12.83 -3.64
C PHE A 26 -10.91 13.32 -3.87
N ARG A 27 -11.49 12.97 -5.03
CA ARG A 27 -12.87 13.37 -5.40
C ARG A 27 -13.53 12.31 -6.24
N GLU A 28 -14.73 11.87 -5.85
CA GLU A 28 -15.56 10.95 -6.66
C GLU A 28 -14.79 9.69 -7.12
N GLY A 29 -13.92 9.15 -6.27
CA GLY A 29 -13.09 7.97 -6.58
C GLY A 29 -11.82 8.26 -7.39
N TYR A 30 -11.56 9.51 -7.77
CA TYR A 30 -10.30 9.92 -8.39
C TYR A 30 -9.26 10.27 -7.33
N LEU A 31 -8.01 9.88 -7.57
CA LEU A 31 -6.83 10.37 -6.87
C LEU A 31 -5.93 11.09 -7.88
N CYS A 32 -6.07 12.41 -8.03
CA CYS A 32 -5.39 13.15 -9.10
C CYS A 32 -4.13 13.88 -8.62
N ALA A 33 -3.06 13.78 -9.41
CA ALA A 33 -1.95 14.71 -9.29
C ALA A 33 -2.37 16.14 -9.66
N ARG A 34 -1.73 17.14 -9.06
CA ARG A 34 -2.12 18.57 -9.20
C ARG A 34 -1.74 19.17 -10.57
N LYS A 35 -0.82 18.54 -11.31
CA LYS A 35 -0.42 18.92 -12.66
C LYS A 35 -0.67 17.75 -13.60
N ARG A 36 -1.26 18.02 -14.76
CA ARG A 36 -1.40 17.06 -15.86
C ARG A 36 -0.52 17.52 -17.01
N ASP A 37 0.43 16.69 -17.41
CA ASP A 37 1.38 16.97 -18.48
C ASP A 37 1.59 15.67 -19.26
N LYS A 38 1.62 15.76 -20.59
CA LYS A 38 1.73 14.60 -21.49
C LYS A 38 3.18 14.30 -21.88
N SER A 39 4.11 15.20 -21.58
CA SER A 39 5.54 14.94 -21.77
C SER A 39 6.03 13.90 -20.76
N PRO A 40 7.11 13.14 -21.02
CA PRO A 40 7.71 12.29 -20.00
C PRO A 40 8.21 13.11 -18.79
N PRO A 41 8.22 12.56 -17.56
CA PRO A 41 8.73 13.26 -16.40
C PRO A 41 10.18 13.67 -16.54
N SER A 42 10.46 14.95 -16.29
CA SER A 42 11.82 15.49 -16.27
C SER A 42 12.46 15.33 -14.89
N ARG A 43 13.80 15.39 -14.82
CA ARG A 43 14.54 15.46 -13.54
C ARG A 43 14.01 16.57 -12.62
N LYS A 44 13.57 17.69 -13.21
CA LYS A 44 12.98 18.81 -12.47
C LYS A 44 11.62 18.48 -11.87
N ASP A 45 10.77 17.70 -12.54
CA ASP A 45 9.48 17.29 -11.98
C ASP A 45 9.67 16.47 -10.69
N PHE A 46 10.68 15.60 -10.64
CA PHE A 46 11.04 14.84 -9.43
C PHE A 46 11.58 15.75 -8.34
N ASP A 47 12.53 16.63 -8.65
CA ASP A 47 13.11 17.57 -7.67
C ASP A 47 12.05 18.52 -7.08
N ASP A 48 11.16 19.07 -7.93
CA ASP A 48 10.06 19.92 -7.48
C ASP A 48 9.05 19.14 -6.60
N HIS A 49 8.88 17.83 -6.78
CA HIS A 49 8.01 17.00 -5.95
C HIS A 49 8.67 16.61 -4.61
N LEU A 50 9.91 16.11 -4.67
CA LEU A 50 10.64 15.57 -3.53
C LEU A 50 11.18 16.66 -2.60
N SER A 51 11.42 17.87 -3.11
CA SER A 51 11.85 19.01 -2.28
C SER A 51 10.76 19.54 -1.34
N TRP A 52 9.51 19.04 -1.43
CA TRP A 52 8.35 19.53 -0.67
C TRP A 52 8.11 21.04 -0.72
N ASN A 53 8.74 21.73 -1.68
CA ASN A 53 8.32 23.05 -2.09
C ASN A 53 6.89 22.88 -2.60
N GLN A 54 5.92 23.62 -2.08
CA GLN A 54 4.46 23.47 -2.31
C GLN A 54 4.01 23.72 -3.77
N LYS A 55 4.77 23.25 -4.74
CA LYS A 55 4.54 23.35 -6.17
C LYS A 55 3.60 22.23 -6.59
N PRO A 56 2.57 22.54 -7.39
CA PRO A 56 1.81 21.52 -8.10
C PRO A 56 2.73 20.67 -8.97
N THR A 57 2.69 19.37 -8.78
CA THR A 57 3.48 18.40 -9.54
C THR A 57 2.59 17.34 -10.17
N ARG A 58 3.17 16.60 -11.12
CA ARG A 58 2.52 15.53 -11.88
C ARG A 58 2.44 14.20 -11.14
N PHE A 59 3.03 14.12 -9.96
CA PHE A 59 3.09 12.92 -9.15
C PHE A 59 2.15 13.02 -7.97
N LEU A 60 1.66 11.86 -7.55
CA LEU A 60 0.99 11.67 -6.28
C LEU A 60 1.80 10.66 -5.45
N SER A 61 2.12 11.03 -4.21
CA SER A 61 2.86 10.16 -3.28
C SER A 61 1.96 9.10 -2.69
N PHE A 62 2.47 7.88 -2.66
CA PHE A 62 1.94 6.76 -1.91
C PHE A 62 3.07 6.11 -1.09
N GLY A 63 2.73 5.19 -0.22
CA GLY A 63 3.70 4.40 0.52
C GLY A 63 3.21 3.03 0.92
N THR A 64 4.01 2.33 1.71
CA THR A 64 3.59 1.12 2.44
C THR A 64 2.52 1.46 3.47
N TRP A 65 1.86 0.44 4.04
CA TRP A 65 0.96 0.62 5.17
C TRP A 65 1.63 1.40 6.31
N ARG A 66 2.85 1.02 6.67
CA ARG A 66 3.67 1.70 7.69
C ARG A 66 3.83 3.18 7.40
N ARG A 67 4.24 3.56 6.19
CA ARG A 67 4.43 4.97 5.82
C ARG A 67 3.10 5.74 5.82
N ALA A 68 2.02 5.14 5.34
CA ALA A 68 0.70 5.78 5.36
C ALA A 68 0.21 6.01 6.80
N MET A 69 0.43 5.07 7.72
CA MET A 69 0.08 5.24 9.14
C MET A 69 0.94 6.31 9.83
N GLN A 70 2.22 6.43 9.49
CA GLN A 70 3.07 7.55 9.94
C GLN A 70 2.54 8.89 9.43
N GLN A 71 2.19 8.98 8.15
CA GLN A 71 1.62 10.19 7.57
C GLN A 71 0.27 10.56 8.20
N ARG A 72 -0.58 9.56 8.46
CA ARG A 72 -1.83 9.72 9.20
C ARG A 72 -1.57 10.37 10.57
N LYS A 73 -0.62 9.84 11.35
CA LYS A 73 -0.26 10.39 12.65
C LYS A 73 0.21 11.84 12.57
N ILE A 74 1.01 12.19 11.56
CA ILE A 74 1.42 13.58 11.31
C ILE A 74 0.19 14.48 11.08
N LEU A 75 -0.78 14.02 10.30
CA LEU A 75 -2.02 14.77 10.06
C LEU A 75 -2.83 14.94 11.36
N GLU A 76 -2.91 13.92 12.21
CA GLU A 76 -3.56 14.01 13.53
C GLU A 76 -2.84 14.99 14.45
N ASP A 77 -1.50 14.94 14.51
CA ASP A 77 -0.67 15.86 15.31
C ASP A 77 -0.79 17.32 14.83
N GLU A 78 -1.04 17.53 13.53
CA GLU A 78 -1.37 18.84 12.94
C GLU A 78 -2.81 19.32 13.23
N GLY A 79 -3.62 18.51 13.92
CA GLY A 79 -5.02 18.82 14.21
C GLY A 79 -5.93 18.74 12.99
N ARG A 80 -5.54 17.99 11.96
CA ARG A 80 -6.40 17.75 10.78
C ARG A 80 -7.55 16.83 11.16
N VAL A 81 -8.69 17.08 10.53
CA VAL A 81 -9.92 16.27 10.65
C VAL A 81 -10.21 15.57 9.33
N ASP A 82 -11.17 14.64 9.36
CA ASP A 82 -11.62 13.86 8.20
C ASP A 82 -10.49 13.15 7.45
N ILE A 83 -9.50 12.66 8.21
CA ILE A 83 -8.37 11.91 7.68
C ILE A 83 -8.90 10.57 7.15
N VAL A 84 -8.40 10.14 6.00
CA VAL A 84 -8.65 8.82 5.41
C VAL A 84 -7.34 8.15 5.05
N VAL A 85 -7.30 6.83 5.12
CA VAL A 85 -6.21 6.01 4.57
C VAL A 85 -6.78 5.23 3.39
N ILE A 86 -6.16 5.36 2.22
CA ILE A 86 -6.68 4.82 0.96
C ILE A 86 -5.73 3.73 0.47
N ALA A 87 -6.25 2.54 0.20
CA ALA A 87 -5.50 1.44 -0.40
C ALA A 87 -5.80 1.32 -1.89
N VAL A 88 -4.75 1.21 -2.71
CA VAL A 88 -4.86 1.15 -4.17
C VAL A 88 -4.12 -0.05 -4.75
N TRP A 89 -4.75 -0.71 -5.72
CA TRP A 89 -4.18 -1.80 -6.50
C TRP A 89 -3.31 -1.27 -7.65
N VAL A 90 -2.00 -1.51 -7.57
CA VAL A 90 -1.04 -0.94 -8.51
C VAL A 90 -0.35 -1.97 -9.41
N GLU A 91 -0.73 -3.25 -9.28
CA GLU A 91 -0.32 -4.25 -10.28
C GLU A 91 -0.86 -3.85 -11.67
N GLY A 92 0.02 -3.90 -12.67
CA GLY A 92 -0.26 -3.43 -14.02
C GLY A 92 -0.36 -1.90 -14.19
N LEU A 93 -0.13 -1.10 -13.15
CA LEU A 93 -0.11 0.37 -13.26
C LEU A 93 1.22 0.86 -13.86
N ALA A 94 1.15 1.72 -14.87
CA ALA A 94 2.31 2.37 -15.47
C ALA A 94 2.72 3.63 -14.67
N GLY A 95 3.93 4.15 -14.89
CA GLY A 95 4.34 5.42 -14.28
C GLY A 95 4.45 5.40 -12.75
N VAL A 96 4.79 4.24 -12.17
CA VAL A 96 5.08 4.11 -10.74
C VAL A 96 6.59 4.14 -10.54
N TYR A 97 7.09 5.04 -9.69
CA TYR A 97 8.52 5.26 -9.46
C TYR A 97 8.86 5.08 -7.98
N SER A 98 10.06 4.60 -7.68
CA SER A 98 10.63 4.68 -6.32
C SER A 98 11.08 6.11 -6.04
N ALA A 99 10.52 6.74 -5.01
CA ALA A 99 10.93 8.08 -4.60
C ALA A 99 12.34 8.07 -4.00
N GLU A 100 12.72 6.99 -3.31
CA GLU A 100 14.07 6.78 -2.78
C GLU A 100 15.11 6.72 -3.90
N GLU A 101 14.84 5.95 -4.95
CA GLU A 101 15.74 5.88 -6.11
C GLU A 101 15.83 7.24 -6.82
N ALA A 102 14.69 7.92 -7.00
CA ALA A 102 14.65 9.26 -7.57
C ALA A 102 15.47 10.25 -6.74
N ALA A 103 15.31 10.25 -5.42
CA ALA A 103 16.06 11.10 -4.50
C ALA A 103 17.56 10.80 -4.54
N SER A 104 17.95 9.53 -4.57
CA SER A 104 19.34 9.09 -4.71
C SER A 104 19.97 9.62 -6.00
N ARG A 105 19.29 9.48 -7.15
CA ARG A 105 19.78 10.04 -8.43
C ARG A 105 19.79 11.59 -8.44
N LEU A 106 19.01 12.23 -7.59
CA LEU A 106 19.01 13.69 -7.39
C LEU A 106 20.05 14.18 -6.37
N GLU A 107 20.87 13.27 -5.80
CA GLU A 107 21.89 13.58 -4.80
C GLU A 107 21.28 14.19 -3.52
N TYR A 108 20.13 13.68 -3.11
CA TYR A 108 19.60 13.94 -1.76
C TYR A 108 20.46 13.14 -0.76
N ILE A 109 20.88 13.78 0.33
CA ILE A 109 21.83 13.20 1.29
C ILE A 109 21.11 12.77 2.56
N ASP A 110 21.29 11.51 2.95
CA ASP A 110 20.71 10.90 4.16
C ASP A 110 21.54 11.19 5.43
N THR A 111 22.01 12.44 5.61
CA THR A 111 22.88 12.83 6.74
C THR A 111 22.23 13.84 7.69
N GLY A 112 20.95 14.15 7.52
CA GLY A 112 20.17 14.93 8.50
C GLY A 112 20.48 16.44 8.58
N LEU A 113 21.33 17.01 7.71
CA LEU A 113 21.68 18.44 7.69
C LEU A 113 21.59 19.01 6.25
N GLY A 114 20.55 19.80 5.95
CA GLY A 114 20.28 20.42 4.64
C GLY A 114 18.79 20.60 4.29
N PRO A 115 18.41 21.38 3.23
CA PRO A 115 17.03 21.51 2.76
C PRO A 115 16.54 20.34 1.88
N ARG A 116 17.47 19.49 1.38
CA ARG A 116 17.19 18.22 0.69
C ARG A 116 17.02 17.07 1.70
N LYS A 117 16.08 17.25 2.62
CA LYS A 117 15.77 16.31 3.70
C LYS A 117 14.46 15.61 3.40
N SER A 118 14.50 14.32 3.13
CA SER A 118 13.47 13.39 3.56
C SER A 118 13.95 11.97 3.31
N PRO A 119 13.80 11.04 4.26
CA PRO A 119 13.80 9.63 3.90
C PRO A 119 12.54 9.38 3.05
N HIS A 120 12.72 9.47 1.73
CA HIS A 120 11.77 8.99 0.72
C HIS A 120 11.69 7.45 0.68
N TYR A 121 12.22 6.80 1.73
CA TYR A 121 12.11 5.39 1.98
C TYR A 121 10.64 4.97 2.08
N GLU A 122 10.30 3.88 1.39
CA GLU A 122 8.93 3.38 1.24
C GLU A 122 7.94 4.38 0.62
N GLU A 123 8.43 5.43 -0.06
CA GLU A 123 7.60 6.33 -0.85
C GLU A 123 7.64 5.95 -2.33
N TYR A 124 6.47 5.95 -2.94
CA TYR A 124 6.27 5.64 -4.34
C TYR A 124 5.53 6.79 -5.01
N LEU A 125 6.02 7.21 -6.17
CA LEU A 125 5.41 8.29 -6.95
C LEU A 125 4.59 7.68 -8.07
N VAL A 126 3.31 8.00 -8.13
CA VAL A 126 2.43 7.61 -9.25
C VAL A 126 2.23 8.83 -10.14
N GLU A 127 2.65 8.74 -11.39
CA GLU A 127 2.40 9.78 -12.40
C GLU A 127 0.91 9.85 -12.74
N GLY A 128 0.35 11.06 -12.75
CA GLY A 128 -1.07 11.32 -13.04
C GLY A 128 -2.02 10.95 -11.90
N GLY A 129 -1.66 9.96 -11.08
CA GLY A 129 -2.44 9.46 -9.96
C GLY A 129 -3.26 8.22 -10.33
N ILE A 130 -4.44 8.06 -9.74
CA ILE A 130 -5.36 6.94 -9.96
C ILE A 130 -6.68 7.47 -10.53
N ALA A 131 -7.07 6.98 -11.71
CA ALA A 131 -8.35 7.31 -12.32
C ALA A 131 -9.46 6.42 -11.76
N ALA A 132 -10.66 7.00 -11.59
CA ALA A 132 -11.79 6.29 -10.97
C ALA A 132 -12.31 5.12 -11.81
N ASP A 133 -12.27 5.27 -13.14
CA ASP A 133 -12.71 4.27 -14.12
C ASP A 133 -11.78 3.05 -14.23
N GLU A 134 -10.60 3.10 -13.58
CA GLU A 134 -9.71 1.95 -13.47
C GLU A 134 -10.06 1.04 -12.27
N TYR A 135 -10.99 1.45 -11.39
CA TYR A 135 -11.47 0.69 -10.23
C TYR A 135 -10.32 0.13 -9.35
N ARG A 136 -9.25 0.92 -9.20
CA ARG A 136 -8.04 0.52 -8.47
C ARG A 136 -8.11 0.81 -6.97
N ILE A 137 -9.02 1.67 -6.52
CA ILE A 137 -9.23 1.87 -5.07
C ILE A 137 -9.86 0.60 -4.53
N LEU A 138 -9.18 -0.04 -3.58
CA LEU A 138 -9.67 -1.25 -2.92
C LEU A 138 -10.42 -0.93 -1.65
N ALA A 139 -9.91 0.03 -0.89
CA ALA A 139 -10.44 0.36 0.42
C ALA A 139 -10.15 1.79 0.83
N VAL A 140 -11.11 2.41 1.52
CA VAL A 140 -10.95 3.68 2.22
C VAL A 140 -11.25 3.47 3.70
N PHE A 141 -10.22 3.60 4.52
CA PHE A 141 -10.32 3.53 5.96
C PHE A 141 -10.56 4.93 6.55
N GLU A 142 -11.46 5.02 7.53
CA GLU A 142 -11.53 6.21 8.37
C GLU A 142 -10.21 6.34 9.14
N GLY A 143 -9.52 7.45 8.94
CA GLY A 143 -8.18 7.71 9.44
C GLY A 143 -8.15 8.52 10.73
N GLY A 144 -9.29 8.90 11.30
CA GLY A 144 -9.32 9.63 12.58
C GLY A 144 -9.36 8.68 13.78
N GLY A 145 -8.86 9.12 14.92
CA GLY A 145 -9.10 8.50 16.22
C GLY A 145 -8.01 7.53 16.69
N LEU A 146 -8.34 6.65 17.64
CA LEU A 146 -7.36 5.68 18.13
C LEU A 146 -7.18 4.52 17.16
N GLU A 147 -5.96 4.00 17.12
CA GLU A 147 -5.67 2.72 16.47
C GLU A 147 -6.31 1.57 17.24
N HIS A 148 -6.75 0.55 16.50
CA HIS A 148 -7.31 -0.66 17.07
C HIS A 148 -6.67 -1.89 16.47
N ASP A 149 -6.54 -2.93 17.29
CA ASP A 149 -6.13 -4.24 16.83
C ASP A 149 -7.31 -4.93 16.15
N ALA A 150 -7.15 -5.20 14.86
CA ALA A 150 -8.07 -6.02 14.09
C ALA A 150 -7.49 -7.42 13.91
N VAL A 151 -8.37 -8.41 13.99
CA VAL A 151 -8.04 -9.80 13.68
C VAL A 151 -8.67 -10.14 12.33
N PHE A 152 -7.84 -10.41 11.34
CA PHE A 152 -8.23 -10.97 10.06
C PHE A 152 -8.23 -12.49 10.17
N GLU A 153 -9.42 -13.08 10.10
CA GLU A 153 -9.60 -14.52 10.27
C GLU A 153 -10.30 -15.13 9.05
N TYR A 154 -9.67 -16.16 8.50
CA TYR A 154 -10.18 -17.01 7.43
C TYR A 154 -9.86 -18.47 7.79
N PRO A 155 -10.56 -19.48 7.27
CA PRO A 155 -10.29 -20.88 7.65
C PRO A 155 -8.82 -21.33 7.58
N SER A 156 -7.99 -20.69 6.74
CA SER A 156 -6.57 -21.03 6.61
C SER A 156 -5.58 -20.08 7.30
N TYR A 157 -6.02 -18.97 7.89
CA TYR A 157 -5.13 -18.05 8.62
C TYR A 157 -5.88 -17.22 9.66
N ARG A 158 -5.15 -16.80 10.69
CA ARG A 158 -5.61 -15.83 11.67
C ARG A 158 -4.45 -14.88 11.96
N ILE A 159 -4.59 -13.62 11.57
CA ILE A 159 -3.51 -12.63 11.63
C ILE A 159 -4.06 -11.35 12.25
N GLN A 160 -3.30 -10.78 13.18
CA GLN A 160 -3.62 -9.51 13.81
C GLN A 160 -2.82 -8.38 13.18
N ALA A 161 -3.45 -7.23 13.00
CA ALA A 161 -2.77 -5.99 12.63
C ALA A 161 -3.49 -4.78 13.19
N THR A 162 -2.74 -3.70 13.33
CA THR A 162 -3.24 -2.43 13.80
C THR A 162 -3.81 -1.62 12.64
N ILE A 163 -5.08 -1.22 12.76
CA ILE A 163 -5.81 -0.42 11.78
C ILE A 163 -6.26 0.91 12.39
N PRO A 164 -6.44 1.98 11.58
CA PRO A 164 -7.12 3.19 12.03
C PRO A 164 -8.60 2.88 12.33
N SER A 165 -9.31 3.82 12.98
CA SER A 165 -10.53 3.54 13.75
C SER A 165 -11.62 2.73 13.02
N LEU A 166 -12.48 2.08 13.81
CA LEU A 166 -13.46 1.02 13.45
C LEU A 166 -14.12 1.21 12.07
N CYS A 167 -13.43 0.64 11.08
CA CYS A 167 -13.88 0.01 9.83
C CYS A 167 -14.85 0.82 8.96
N PHE A 168 -14.37 1.15 7.74
CA PHE A 168 -15.09 1.54 6.52
C PHE A 168 -16.37 2.37 6.72
N LEU A 169 -16.38 3.59 6.19
CA LEU A 169 -17.50 4.54 6.26
C LEU A 169 -18.89 3.85 6.36
N GLY A 170 -19.38 3.68 7.60
CA GLY A 170 -20.71 3.15 7.89
C GLY A 170 -20.85 1.67 8.27
N ARG A 171 -19.78 0.88 8.46
CA ARG A 171 -19.90 -0.56 8.83
C ARG A 171 -19.16 -0.92 10.12
N ARG A 172 -19.93 -1.21 11.17
CA ARG A 172 -19.43 -1.74 12.45
C ARG A 172 -19.70 -3.23 12.54
N SER A 173 -18.91 -4.06 11.86
CA SER A 173 -18.97 -5.51 12.08
C SER A 173 -17.91 -5.96 13.10
N SER A 174 -18.10 -7.15 13.68
CA SER A 174 -17.09 -7.80 14.50
C SER A 174 -16.04 -8.56 13.66
N TYR A 175 -16.13 -8.50 12.33
CA TYR A 175 -15.37 -9.32 11.38
C TYR A 175 -14.63 -8.43 10.37
N ALA A 176 -13.42 -8.01 10.73
CA ALA A 176 -12.59 -7.10 9.93
C ALA A 176 -12.33 -7.59 8.48
N LEU A 177 -12.29 -8.91 8.27
CA LEU A 177 -12.11 -9.49 6.94
C LEU A 177 -13.35 -9.31 6.06
N GLU A 178 -14.54 -9.54 6.62
CA GLU A 178 -15.81 -9.35 5.91
C GLU A 178 -15.97 -7.86 5.54
N ASP A 179 -15.60 -6.97 6.46
CA ASP A 179 -15.62 -5.53 6.22
C ASP A 179 -14.71 -5.12 5.04
N ILE A 180 -13.49 -5.67 4.94
CA ILE A 180 -12.62 -5.49 3.77
C ILE A 180 -13.29 -6.01 2.49
N GLU A 181 -13.90 -7.19 2.52
CA GLU A 181 -14.56 -7.76 1.34
C GLU A 181 -15.68 -6.88 0.80
N HIS A 182 -16.50 -6.35 1.70
CA HIS A 182 -17.59 -5.46 1.32
C HIS A 182 -17.09 -4.12 0.79
N GLU A 183 -16.02 -3.58 1.38
CA GLU A 183 -15.41 -2.36 0.89
C GLU A 183 -14.85 -2.55 -0.53
N ILE A 184 -14.07 -3.62 -0.75
CA ILE A 184 -13.55 -3.97 -2.08
C ILE A 184 -14.69 -4.12 -3.09
N TYR A 185 -15.76 -4.83 -2.69
CA TYR A 185 -16.94 -4.99 -3.53
C TYR A 185 -17.63 -3.65 -3.83
N SER A 186 -17.69 -2.73 -2.87
CA SER A 186 -18.33 -1.42 -3.06
C SER A 186 -17.60 -0.53 -4.08
N HIS A 187 -16.27 -0.63 -4.16
CA HIS A 187 -15.46 0.15 -5.10
C HIS A 187 -15.27 -0.54 -6.45
N SER A 188 -15.17 -1.88 -6.48
CA SER A 188 -14.87 -2.62 -7.71
C SER A 188 -16.07 -3.32 -8.35
N GLY A 189 -17.17 -3.49 -7.62
CA GLY A 189 -18.32 -4.29 -8.03
C GLY A 189 -18.07 -5.80 -8.05
N VAL A 190 -16.89 -6.26 -7.62
CA VAL A 190 -16.46 -7.67 -7.69
C VAL A 190 -15.96 -8.14 -6.33
N ARG A 191 -16.39 -9.33 -5.90
CA ARG A 191 -15.78 -10.01 -4.76
C ARG A 191 -14.51 -10.72 -5.25
N ASP A 192 -13.36 -10.27 -4.76
CA ASP A 192 -12.04 -10.73 -5.21
C ASP A 192 -11.21 -11.15 -3.99
N ASP A 193 -11.25 -12.45 -3.67
CA ASP A 193 -10.52 -13.05 -2.54
C ASP A 193 -9.01 -12.85 -2.64
N MET A 194 -8.46 -12.81 -3.87
CA MET A 194 -7.04 -12.56 -4.08
C MET A 194 -6.70 -11.13 -3.68
N LYS A 195 -7.45 -10.12 -4.14
CA LYS A 195 -7.20 -8.73 -3.75
C LYS A 195 -7.41 -8.51 -2.26
N ARG A 196 -8.42 -9.16 -1.65
CA ARG A 196 -8.65 -9.17 -0.20
C ARG A 196 -7.41 -9.67 0.54
N ASP A 197 -6.93 -10.86 0.19
CA ASP A 197 -5.81 -11.50 0.88
C ASP A 197 -4.51 -10.71 0.70
N VAL A 198 -4.24 -10.21 -0.51
CA VAL A 198 -3.08 -9.35 -0.79
C VAL A 198 -3.16 -8.02 -0.03
N LEU A 199 -4.37 -7.47 0.18
CA LEU A 199 -4.57 -6.28 1.03
C LEU A 199 -4.25 -6.58 2.50
N VAL A 200 -4.74 -7.70 3.03
CA VAL A 200 -4.41 -8.14 4.39
C VAL A 200 -2.90 -8.36 4.55
N GLU A 201 -2.25 -8.98 3.56
CA GLU A 201 -0.79 -9.14 3.53
C GLU A 201 -0.08 -7.78 3.58
N ALA A 202 -0.51 -6.82 2.76
CA ALA A 202 0.08 -5.49 2.67
C ALA A 202 -0.11 -4.65 3.96
N ILE A 203 -1.24 -4.80 4.65
CA ILE A 203 -1.52 -4.18 5.96
C ILE A 203 -0.64 -4.79 7.05
N THR A 204 -0.55 -6.13 7.08
CA THR A 204 0.14 -6.86 8.15
C THR A 204 1.66 -6.92 7.98
N GLY A 205 2.17 -6.66 6.77
CA GLY A 205 3.60 -6.83 6.42
C GLY A 205 4.05 -8.30 6.39
N ASN A 206 3.10 -9.25 6.47
CA ASN A 206 3.38 -10.67 6.61
C ASN A 206 3.32 -11.40 5.27
N GLN A 207 4.38 -11.28 4.47
CA GLN A 207 4.51 -11.98 3.17
C GLN A 207 4.51 -13.52 3.27
N LEU A 208 4.61 -14.08 4.48
CA LEU A 208 4.85 -15.50 4.72
C LEU A 208 3.56 -16.37 4.77
N PHE A 209 2.37 -15.77 4.81
CA PHE A 209 1.12 -16.52 5.06
C PHE A 209 0.21 -16.68 3.84
N PHE A 210 0.39 -15.87 2.80
CA PHE A 210 -0.47 -15.88 1.63
C PHE A 210 0.35 -16.22 0.39
N PRO A 211 0.42 -17.49 -0.02
CA PRO A 211 0.98 -17.78 -1.31
C PRO A 211 0.00 -17.19 -2.32
N THR A 212 0.35 -16.08 -2.97
CA THR A 212 -0.29 -15.61 -4.23
C THR A 212 -0.37 -16.77 -5.25
N LEU A 213 0.50 -17.78 -5.09
CA LEU A 213 0.48 -19.08 -5.74
C LEU A 213 -0.84 -19.86 -5.61
N ARG A 214 -1.60 -19.75 -4.49
CA ARG A 214 -2.91 -20.41 -4.34
C ARG A 214 -3.91 -19.95 -5.40
N TYR A 215 -3.81 -18.68 -5.81
CA TYR A 215 -4.69 -18.09 -6.81
C TYR A 215 -4.16 -18.21 -8.24
N LYS A 216 -2.83 -18.18 -8.43
CA LYS A 216 -2.21 -18.36 -9.77
C LYS A 216 -2.26 -19.81 -10.27
N TYR A 217 -2.32 -20.81 -9.38
CA TYR A 217 -2.40 -22.24 -9.72
C TYR A 217 -3.28 -23.01 -8.74
N PRO A 218 -4.62 -23.05 -8.93
CA PRO A 218 -5.57 -23.66 -7.99
C PRO A 218 -5.47 -25.19 -7.80
N GLY A 219 -4.38 -25.84 -8.21
CA GLY A 219 -4.14 -27.28 -8.08
C GLY A 219 -2.75 -27.70 -7.60
N GLN A 220 -1.85 -26.78 -7.24
CA GLN A 220 -0.49 -27.11 -6.78
C GLN A 220 -0.25 -26.90 -5.28
N SER A 221 -1.15 -26.20 -4.57
CA SER A 221 -0.98 -25.88 -3.15
C SER A 221 -1.12 -27.08 -2.21
N GLU A 222 -1.73 -28.18 -2.63
CA GLU A 222 -1.90 -29.38 -1.79
C GLU A 222 -0.59 -30.17 -1.61
N ASN A 223 0.36 -30.07 -2.55
CA ASN A 223 1.59 -30.87 -2.50
C ASN A 223 2.73 -30.25 -1.68
N LEU A 224 2.69 -28.93 -1.43
CA LEU A 224 3.74 -28.26 -0.64
C LEU A 224 3.57 -28.43 0.88
N ALA A 225 2.33 -28.63 1.36
CA ALA A 225 2.07 -28.86 2.78
C ALA A 225 2.53 -30.26 3.25
N HIS A 226 2.54 -31.27 2.37
CA HIS A 226 2.90 -32.65 2.72
C HIS A 226 4.41 -32.94 2.74
N HIS A 227 5.23 -32.09 2.11
CA HIS A 227 6.67 -32.30 2.05
C HIS A 227 7.45 -31.70 3.23
N ARG A 228 6.89 -30.76 4.00
CA ARG A 228 7.59 -30.13 5.14
C ARG A 228 7.41 -30.85 6.48
N THR A 229 6.43 -31.75 6.63
CA THR A 229 6.19 -32.48 7.88
C THR A 229 7.02 -33.77 8.00
N LYS A 230 7.72 -34.20 6.95
CA LYS A 230 8.49 -35.45 6.95
C LYS A 230 10.00 -35.31 7.25
N SER A 231 10.51 -34.09 7.43
CA SER A 231 11.95 -33.85 7.64
C SER A 231 12.37 -33.62 9.09
N ILE A 232 11.48 -33.81 10.07
CA ILE A 232 11.83 -33.71 11.50
C ILE A 232 11.37 -34.97 12.25
N THR A 233 11.99 -36.11 11.94
CA THR A 233 12.16 -37.24 12.87
C THR A 233 13.10 -38.25 12.20
N ASN A 234 14.40 -38.18 12.53
CA ASN A 234 15.28 -39.35 12.77
C ASN A 234 16.74 -38.91 12.86
N GLN A 235 17.18 -38.52 14.05
CA GLN A 235 18.54 -38.81 14.52
C GLN A 235 18.49 -39.04 16.02
N GLY A 236 18.62 -40.31 16.43
CA GLY A 236 18.69 -40.67 17.83
C GLY A 236 18.54 -42.17 18.07
N CYS A 237 19.51 -42.98 17.64
CA CYS A 237 20.02 -44.13 18.42
C CYS A 237 21.11 -44.88 17.64
N ARG A 238 22.36 -44.84 18.13
CA ARG A 238 23.27 -45.97 18.01
C ARG A 238 24.01 -46.12 19.34
N LYS A 239 23.63 -47.15 20.09
CA LYS A 239 24.48 -47.82 21.08
C LYS A 239 25.44 -48.72 20.32
N THR A 240 26.72 -48.66 20.65
CA THR A 240 27.50 -49.68 21.40
C THR A 240 28.91 -49.14 21.57
#